data_AF-A0A944D1C9-F1
#
_entry.id   AF-A0A944D1C9-F1
#
_cell.length_a   1.000
_cell.length_b   1.000
_cell.length_c   1.000
_cell.angle_alpha   90.00
_cell.angle_beta   90.00
_cell.angle_gamma   90.00
#
_symmetry.space_group_name_H-M   'P 1'
#
loop_
_entity.id
_entity.type
_entity.pdbx_description
1 polymer ?
#
loop_
_entity_poly.entity_id
_entity_poly.type
_entity_poly.pdbx_seq_one_letter_code
_entity_poly.pdbx_strand_id
1 'polypeptide(L)'
;MLISILLNIVITASQIVGGLISGSLALLSDALHNFSDVLSLIVSYVAVKLSKNKATYARTFGYKRAEILAAFINAASLIIVALFLIVEAYKRFLQPEEIKANLVIWFALLGIVANGFSVLLLKKDASNNMNMRSAYIHLFTDMLASVAVIMGGLLMRYFGLFWIDPLLTLIIALYLVYMGYNLIGASTRVLMLFTPKDINLKALQADVSLVPCVKNIHHLHVWQLNEAEVHLEAHIELNTNLSLKEFDKVLTEIEEMLCEKYRINHVTLQPEFEKKDPKNPIIQD
;
A
#
# COMPACT_ATOMS: atom_id res chain seq x y z
N MET A 1 3.16 -12.51 16.53
CA MET A 1 2.76 -12.43 15.10
C MET A 1 2.15 -13.74 14.59
N LEU A 2 2.86 -14.87 14.56
CA LEU A 2 2.32 -16.15 14.03
C LEU A 2 1.00 -16.61 14.70
N ILE A 3 0.90 -16.49 16.03
CA ILE A 3 -0.34 -16.80 16.76
C ILE A 3 -1.50 -15.92 16.28
N SER A 4 -1.25 -14.62 16.06
CA SER A 4 -2.27 -13.68 15.57
C SER A 4 -2.70 -13.99 14.13
N ILE A 5 -1.77 -14.41 13.26
CA ILE A 5 -2.11 -14.87 11.89
C ILE A 5 -2.99 -16.12 11.94
N LEU A 6 -2.62 -17.11 12.76
CA LEU A 6 -3.41 -18.34 12.91
C LEU A 6 -4.82 -18.03 13.44
N LEU A 7 -4.92 -17.15 14.44
CA LEU A 7 -6.19 -16.67 14.96
C LEU A 7 -7.01 -16.00 13.85
N ASN A 8 -6.41 -15.10 13.06
CA ASN A 8 -7.13 -14.42 11.99
C ASN A 8 -7.68 -15.39 10.93
N ILE A 9 -6.92 -16.43 10.56
CA ILE A 9 -7.37 -17.47 9.63
C ILE A 9 -8.60 -18.23 10.21
N VAL A 10 -8.55 -18.60 11.49
CA VAL A 10 -9.65 -19.31 12.16
C VAL A 10 -10.89 -18.43 12.26
N ILE A 11 -10.73 -17.15 12.63
CA ILE A 11 -11.82 -16.17 12.67
C ILE A 11 -12.44 -16.02 11.28
N THR A 12 -11.62 -15.78 10.26
CA THR A 12 -12.06 -15.64 8.87
C THR A 12 -12.91 -16.82 8.43
N ALA A 13 -12.41 -18.05 8.64
CA ALA A 13 -13.15 -19.26 8.28
C ALA A 13 -14.48 -19.36 9.05
N SER A 14 -14.46 -19.05 10.35
CA SER A 14 -15.66 -19.04 11.20
C SER A 14 -16.69 -18.02 10.72
N GLN A 15 -16.26 -16.81 10.35
CA GLN A 15 -17.12 -15.73 9.88
C GLN A 15 -17.67 -15.99 8.48
N ILE A 16 -16.91 -16.63 7.57
CA ILE A 16 -17.45 -17.10 6.28
C ILE A 16 -18.61 -18.07 6.53
N VAL A 17 -18.38 -19.10 7.35
CA VAL A 17 -19.41 -20.09 7.70
C VAL A 17 -20.60 -19.43 8.38
N GLY A 18 -20.32 -18.52 9.33
CA GLY A 18 -21.34 -17.78 10.06
C GLY A 18 -22.17 -16.87 9.16
N GLY A 19 -21.54 -16.16 8.23
CA GLY A 19 -22.21 -15.26 7.27
C GLY A 19 -23.14 -16.04 6.36
N LEU A 20 -22.67 -17.17 5.81
CA LEU A 20 -23.47 -18.04 4.94
C LEU A 20 -24.67 -18.66 5.67
N ILE A 21 -24.48 -19.20 6.88
CA ILE A 21 -25.56 -19.87 7.63
C ILE A 21 -26.56 -18.87 8.21
N SER A 22 -26.10 -17.67 8.59
CA SER A 22 -26.94 -16.62 9.17
C SER A 22 -27.66 -15.76 8.14
N GLY A 23 -27.17 -15.71 6.90
CA GLY A 23 -27.64 -14.79 5.87
C GLY A 23 -27.18 -13.34 6.08
N SER A 24 -26.16 -13.11 6.92
CA SER A 24 -25.63 -11.77 7.22
C SER A 24 -24.53 -11.39 6.23
N LEU A 25 -24.78 -10.31 5.48
CA LEU A 25 -23.79 -9.71 4.61
C LEU A 25 -22.75 -8.94 5.42
N ALA A 26 -23.08 -8.41 6.60
CA ALA A 26 -22.11 -7.69 7.44
C ALA A 26 -21.03 -8.64 7.96
N LEU A 27 -21.43 -9.85 8.40
CA LEU A 27 -20.49 -10.87 8.85
C LEU A 27 -19.64 -11.41 7.69
N LEU A 28 -20.25 -11.60 6.52
CA LEU A 28 -19.52 -12.02 5.31
C LEU A 28 -18.54 -10.95 4.83
N SER A 29 -18.90 -9.66 4.94
CA SER A 29 -18.04 -8.52 4.60
C SER A 29 -16.78 -8.51 5.45
N ASP A 30 -16.90 -8.68 6.76
CA ASP A 30 -15.76 -8.74 7.69
C ASP A 30 -14.87 -9.95 7.35
N ALA A 31 -15.49 -11.10 7.06
CA ALA A 31 -14.76 -12.30 6.65
C ALA A 31 -14.01 -12.13 5.32
N LEU A 32 -14.62 -11.51 4.32
CA LEU A 32 -14.00 -11.28 3.01
C LEU A 32 -12.84 -10.27 3.10
N HIS A 33 -12.95 -9.26 3.97
CA HIS A 33 -11.84 -8.35 4.26
C HIS A 33 -10.65 -9.12 4.86
N ASN A 34 -10.87 -9.86 5.95
CA ASN A 34 -9.82 -10.63 6.64
C ASN A 34 -9.19 -11.68 5.72
N PHE A 35 -9.99 -12.32 4.87
CA PHE A 35 -9.50 -13.25 3.85
C PHE A 35 -8.59 -12.55 2.83
N SER A 36 -9.00 -11.37 2.34
CA SER A 36 -8.19 -10.57 1.41
C SER A 36 -6.84 -10.20 2.03
N ASP A 37 -6.81 -9.89 3.33
CA ASP A 37 -5.57 -9.58 4.04
C ASP A 37 -4.64 -10.79 4.15
N VAL A 38 -5.19 -11.98 4.47
CA VAL A 38 -4.40 -13.22 4.47
C VAL A 38 -3.82 -13.49 3.07
N LEU A 39 -4.63 -13.35 2.02
CA LEU A 39 -4.16 -13.53 0.64
C LEU A 39 -3.08 -12.50 0.28
N SER A 40 -3.27 -11.25 0.67
CA SER A 40 -2.29 -10.17 0.48
C SER A 40 -0.95 -10.48 1.14
N LEU A 41 -0.95 -11.03 2.35
CA LEU A 41 0.28 -11.43 3.04
C LEU A 41 1.02 -12.54 2.29
N ILE A 42 0.29 -13.51 1.73
CA ILE A 42 0.89 -14.58 0.92
C ILE A 42 1.51 -14.00 -0.36
N VAL A 43 0.77 -13.17 -1.10
CA VAL A 43 1.25 -12.53 -2.33
C VAL A 43 2.46 -11.64 -2.03
N SER A 44 2.41 -10.85 -0.96
CA SER A 44 3.51 -9.99 -0.51
C SER A 44 4.74 -10.80 -0.12
N TYR A 45 4.58 -11.92 0.60
CA TYR A 45 5.70 -12.82 0.93
C TYR A 45 6.37 -13.38 -0.33
N VAL A 46 5.57 -13.83 -1.30
CA VAL A 46 6.10 -14.30 -2.59
C VAL A 46 6.82 -13.18 -3.32
N ALA A 47 6.26 -11.97 -3.35
CA ALA A 47 6.86 -10.81 -3.99
C ALA A 47 8.20 -10.42 -3.36
N VAL A 48 8.30 -10.40 -2.02
CA VAL A 48 9.56 -10.17 -1.28
C VAL A 48 10.59 -11.26 -1.56
N LYS A 49 10.15 -12.52 -1.67
CA LYS A 49 11.04 -13.63 -2.04
C LYS A 49 11.57 -13.46 -3.46
N LEU A 50 10.72 -13.02 -4.39
CA LEU A 50 11.11 -12.73 -5.77
C LEU A 50 12.04 -11.50 -5.86
N SER A 51 11.78 -10.43 -5.11
CA SER A 51 12.56 -9.18 -5.16
C SER A 51 14.03 -9.37 -4.72
N LYS A 52 14.29 -10.39 -3.90
CA LYS A 52 15.64 -10.81 -3.48
C LYS A 52 16.43 -11.57 -4.55
N ASN A 53 15.79 -11.98 -5.66
CA ASN A 53 16.50 -12.65 -6.74
C ASN A 53 17.50 -11.68 -7.40
N LYS A 54 18.70 -12.20 -7.70
CA LYS A 54 19.75 -11.42 -8.38
C LYS A 54 19.30 -11.00 -9.78
N ALA A 55 19.75 -9.82 -10.21
CA ALA A 55 19.60 -9.37 -11.58
C ALA A 55 20.29 -10.33 -12.57
N THR A 56 19.74 -10.43 -13.78
CA THR A 56 20.29 -11.23 -14.88
C THR A 56 20.32 -10.39 -16.15
N TYR A 57 21.00 -10.84 -17.21
CA TYR A 57 21.01 -10.11 -18.49
C TYR A 57 19.60 -9.90 -19.09
N ALA A 58 18.67 -10.82 -18.85
CA ALA A 58 17.28 -10.67 -19.28
C ALA A 58 16.44 -9.79 -18.33
N ARG A 59 16.94 -9.49 -17.13
CA ARG A 59 16.25 -8.75 -16.06
C ARG A 59 17.27 -7.90 -15.31
N THR A 60 17.70 -6.80 -15.93
CA THR A 60 18.81 -5.96 -15.47
C THR A 60 18.56 -5.32 -14.10
N PHE A 61 17.30 -5.03 -13.77
CA PHE A 61 16.87 -4.60 -12.44
C PHE A 61 16.30 -5.73 -11.57
N GLY A 62 16.38 -6.99 -12.01
CA GLY A 62 15.79 -8.13 -11.29
C GLY A 62 14.27 -8.01 -11.14
N TYR A 63 13.75 -8.37 -9.97
CA TYR A 63 12.32 -8.40 -9.65
C TYR A 63 11.91 -7.34 -8.63
N LYS A 64 12.63 -6.21 -8.59
CA LYS A 64 12.44 -5.17 -7.55
C LYS A 64 11.00 -4.63 -7.50
N ARG A 65 10.31 -4.53 -8.64
CA ARG A 65 8.89 -4.09 -8.72
C ARG A 65 7.85 -5.15 -8.38
N ALA A 66 8.24 -6.40 -8.08
CA ALA A 66 7.28 -7.43 -7.72
C ALA A 66 6.45 -7.03 -6.48
N GLU A 67 7.06 -6.34 -5.53
CA GLU A 67 6.39 -5.82 -4.33
C GLU A 67 5.33 -4.77 -4.67
N ILE A 68 5.65 -3.86 -5.59
CA ILE A 68 4.71 -2.83 -6.07
C ILE A 68 3.54 -3.47 -6.81
N LEU A 69 3.79 -4.49 -7.63
CA LEU A 69 2.75 -5.22 -8.34
C LEU A 69 1.84 -6.00 -7.37
N ALA A 70 2.42 -6.62 -6.34
CA ALA A 70 1.66 -7.26 -5.27
C ALA A 70 0.74 -6.27 -4.54
N ALA A 71 1.25 -5.09 -4.19
CA ALA A 71 0.46 -4.03 -3.57
C ALA A 71 -0.68 -3.55 -4.48
N PHE A 72 -0.43 -3.41 -5.79
CA PHE A 72 -1.44 -3.05 -6.77
C PHE A 72 -2.55 -4.11 -6.86
N ILE A 73 -2.17 -5.38 -7.00
CA ILE A 73 -3.13 -6.50 -7.06
C ILE A 73 -3.97 -6.56 -5.79
N ASN A 74 -3.36 -6.43 -4.62
CA ASN A 74 -4.09 -6.40 -3.35
C ASN A 74 -5.11 -5.24 -3.30
N ALA A 75 -4.68 -4.03 -3.66
CA ALA A 75 -5.57 -2.87 -3.69
C ALA A 75 -6.75 -3.06 -4.65
N ALA A 76 -6.49 -3.62 -5.84
CA ALA A 76 -7.52 -3.93 -6.82
C ALA A 76 -8.50 -5.01 -6.29
N SER A 77 -8.00 -6.06 -5.66
CA SER A 77 -8.83 -7.11 -5.05
C SER A 77 -9.76 -6.54 -3.97
N LEU A 78 -9.24 -5.68 -3.08
CA LEU A 78 -10.04 -5.01 -2.06
C LEU A 78 -11.18 -4.17 -2.66
N ILE A 79 -10.89 -3.40 -3.72
CA ILE A 79 -11.91 -2.59 -4.40
C ILE A 79 -12.96 -3.49 -5.06
N ILE A 80 -12.56 -4.58 -5.72
CA ILE A 80 -13.49 -5.52 -6.37
C ILE A 80 -14.43 -6.14 -5.34
N VAL A 81 -13.90 -6.63 -4.22
CA VAL A 81 -14.69 -7.18 -3.10
C VAL A 81 -15.65 -6.13 -2.55
N ALA A 82 -15.17 -4.91 -2.36
CA ALA A 82 -16.01 -3.82 -1.85
C ALA A 82 -17.16 -3.45 -2.81
N LEU A 83 -16.90 -3.36 -4.12
CA LEU A 83 -17.93 -3.11 -5.13
C LEU A 83 -18.99 -4.22 -5.15
N PHE A 84 -18.56 -5.49 -5.04
CA PHE A 84 -19.47 -6.62 -4.91
C PHE A 84 -20.37 -6.47 -3.66
N LEU A 85 -19.80 -6.13 -2.51
CA LEU A 85 -20.53 -5.93 -1.27
C LEU A 85 -21.51 -4.74 -1.32
N ILE A 86 -21.14 -3.64 -1.99
CA ILE A 86 -22.04 -2.50 -2.21
C ILE A 86 -23.27 -2.93 -3.01
N VAL A 87 -23.06 -3.71 -4.08
CA VAL A 87 -24.16 -4.22 -4.91
C VAL A 87 -25.07 -5.16 -4.11
N GLU A 88 -24.51 -6.08 -3.34
CA GLU A 88 -25.30 -7.00 -2.50
C GLU A 88 -26.05 -6.28 -1.38
N ALA A 89 -25.41 -5.31 -0.71
CA ALA A 89 -26.06 -4.47 0.29
C ALA A 89 -27.24 -3.69 -0.31
N TYR A 90 -27.07 -3.12 -1.50
CA TYR A 90 -28.14 -2.40 -2.20
C TYR A 90 -29.32 -3.32 -2.54
N LYS A 91 -29.06 -4.53 -3.05
CA LYS A 91 -30.12 -5.54 -3.30
C LYS A 91 -30.86 -5.89 -2.01
N ARG A 92 -30.14 -6.06 -0.90
CA ARG A 92 -30.71 -6.38 0.42
C ARG A 92 -31.57 -5.26 1.00
N PHE A 93 -31.27 -4.00 0.69
CA PHE A 93 -32.13 -2.88 1.04
C PHE A 93 -33.46 -2.90 0.28
N LEU A 94 -33.45 -3.32 -0.99
CA LEU A 94 -34.66 -3.45 -1.81
C LEU A 94 -35.49 -4.67 -1.41
N GLN A 95 -34.83 -5.76 -1.03
CA GLN A 95 -35.46 -7.02 -0.60
C GLN A 95 -34.87 -7.46 0.74
N PRO A 96 -35.40 -6.93 1.87
CA PRO A 96 -34.95 -7.34 3.19
C PRO A 96 -35.24 -8.82 3.41
N GLU A 97 -34.23 -9.55 3.85
CA GLU A 97 -34.35 -10.94 4.27
C GLU A 97 -34.18 -11.06 5.78
N GLU A 98 -34.78 -12.09 6.35
CA GLU A 98 -34.57 -12.43 7.75
C GLU A 98 -33.16 -12.95 7.98
N ILE A 99 -32.49 -12.38 8.99
CA ILE A 99 -31.13 -12.75 9.37
C ILE A 99 -31.18 -13.46 10.70
N LYS A 100 -30.45 -14.59 10.82
CA LYS A 100 -30.34 -15.31 12.09
C LYS A 100 -29.42 -14.54 13.05
N ALA A 101 -29.96 -13.47 13.64
CA ALA A 101 -29.23 -12.51 14.47
C ALA A 101 -28.45 -13.17 15.62
N ASN A 102 -28.97 -14.26 16.19
CA ASN A 102 -28.27 -15.03 17.23
C ASN A 102 -26.92 -15.57 16.75
N LEU A 103 -26.84 -16.08 15.51
CA LEU A 103 -25.58 -16.55 14.94
C LEU A 103 -24.64 -15.39 14.69
N VAL A 104 -25.15 -14.28 14.13
CA VAL A 104 -24.36 -13.06 13.89
C VAL A 104 -23.68 -12.58 15.17
N ILE A 105 -24.43 -12.50 16.28
CA ILE A 105 -23.88 -12.10 17.58
C ILE A 105 -22.78 -13.04 18.05
N TRP A 106 -22.99 -14.37 17.97
CA TRP A 106 -21.99 -15.35 18.42
C TRP A 106 -20.69 -15.30 17.61
N PHE A 107 -20.80 -15.23 16.27
CA PHE A 107 -19.62 -15.16 15.42
C PHE A 107 -18.89 -13.81 15.54
N ALA A 108 -19.62 -12.71 15.67
CA ALA A 108 -19.00 -11.41 15.94
C ALA A 108 -18.33 -11.36 17.32
N LEU A 109 -18.90 -12.01 18.35
CA LEU A 109 -18.28 -12.14 19.66
C LEU A 109 -16.97 -12.93 19.60
N LEU A 110 -16.93 -14.02 18.82
CA LEU A 110 -15.70 -14.75 18.55
C LEU A 110 -14.64 -13.84 17.91
N GLY A 111 -15.04 -13.02 16.93
CA GLY A 111 -14.19 -12.01 16.31
C GLY A 111 -13.61 -11.02 17.33
N ILE A 112 -14.45 -10.44 18.20
CA ILE A 112 -14.00 -9.52 19.26
C ILE A 112 -13.01 -10.20 20.20
N VAL A 113 -13.31 -11.41 20.68
CA VAL A 113 -12.44 -12.11 21.63
C VAL A 113 -11.08 -12.39 21.01
N ALA A 114 -11.05 -12.88 19.77
CA ALA A 114 -9.81 -13.28 19.13
C ALA A 114 -8.98 -12.09 18.61
N ASN A 115 -9.62 -11.05 18.04
CA ASN A 115 -8.93 -9.80 17.68
C ASN A 115 -8.49 -9.05 18.93
N GLY A 116 -9.32 -8.96 19.96
CA GLY A 116 -8.97 -8.37 21.26
C GLY A 116 -7.79 -9.07 21.93
N PHE A 117 -7.77 -10.41 21.92
CA PHE A 117 -6.62 -11.17 22.41
C PHE A 117 -5.36 -10.88 21.59
N SER A 118 -5.46 -10.81 20.25
CA SER A 118 -4.34 -10.46 19.38
C SER A 118 -3.82 -9.03 19.63
N VAL A 119 -4.72 -8.06 19.85
CA VAL A 119 -4.40 -6.68 20.25
C VAL A 119 -3.63 -6.68 21.57
N LEU A 120 -4.07 -7.44 22.57
CA LEU A 120 -3.37 -7.55 23.87
C LEU A 120 -1.97 -8.16 23.72
N LEU A 121 -1.82 -9.18 22.88
CA LEU A 121 -0.52 -9.81 22.59
C LEU A 121 0.46 -8.84 21.94
N LEU A 122 -0.01 -8.02 20.98
CA LEU A 122 0.85 -7.10 20.23
C LEU A 122 1.10 -5.76 20.94
N LYS A 123 0.33 -5.43 21.99
CA LYS A 123 0.38 -4.12 22.65
C LYS A 123 1.78 -3.71 23.12
N LYS A 124 2.55 -4.64 23.70
CA LYS A 124 3.90 -4.34 24.19
C LYS A 124 4.86 -4.06 23.04
N ASP A 125 4.81 -4.89 22.00
CA ASP A 125 5.70 -4.81 20.84
C ASP A 125 5.38 -3.61 19.93
N ALA A 126 4.12 -3.16 19.91
CA ALA A 126 3.65 -2.02 19.12
C ALA A 126 4.31 -0.69 19.52
N SER A 127 4.82 -0.56 20.75
CA SER A 127 5.52 0.65 21.20
C SER A 127 6.91 0.82 20.57
N ASN A 128 7.56 -0.29 20.19
CA ASN A 128 8.97 -0.31 19.79
C ASN A 128 9.18 -0.58 18.29
N ASN A 129 8.14 -0.98 17.56
CA ASN A 129 8.25 -1.40 16.16
C ASN A 129 7.07 -0.88 15.34
N MET A 130 7.34 -0.11 14.28
CA MET A 130 6.31 0.45 13.40
C MET A 130 5.46 -0.62 12.71
N ASN A 131 6.04 -1.74 12.28
CA ASN A 131 5.29 -2.84 11.67
C ASN A 131 4.35 -3.49 12.68
N MET A 132 4.80 -3.65 13.93
CA MET A 132 3.96 -4.16 15.02
C MET A 132 2.88 -3.17 15.41
N ARG A 133 3.18 -1.87 15.38
CA ARG A 133 2.19 -0.80 15.58
C ARG A 133 1.11 -0.81 14.51
N SER A 134 1.49 -0.99 13.24
CA SER A 134 0.55 -1.09 12.12
C SER A 134 -0.37 -2.30 12.30
N ALA A 135 0.19 -3.48 12.60
CA ALA A 135 -0.59 -4.68 12.85
C ALA A 135 -1.53 -4.55 14.07
N TYR A 136 -1.05 -3.91 15.15
CA TYR A 136 -1.86 -3.62 16.34
C TYR A 136 -3.06 -2.73 16.03
N ILE A 137 -2.85 -1.63 15.28
CA ILE A 137 -3.93 -0.70 14.91
C ILE A 137 -4.96 -1.41 14.02
N HIS A 138 -4.52 -2.21 13.06
CA HIS A 138 -5.39 -2.96 12.16
C HIS A 138 -6.31 -3.94 12.93
N LEU A 139 -5.73 -4.80 13.76
CA LEU A 139 -6.53 -5.76 14.55
C LEU A 139 -7.45 -5.06 15.56
N PHE A 140 -7.05 -3.89 16.05
CA PHE A 140 -7.90 -3.07 16.89
C PHE A 140 -9.09 -2.50 16.11
N THR A 141 -8.89 -2.04 14.87
CA THR A 141 -9.99 -1.60 14.01
C THR A 141 -10.94 -2.75 13.64
N ASP A 142 -10.43 -3.96 13.40
CA ASP A 142 -11.27 -5.14 13.11
C ASP A 142 -12.09 -5.56 14.33
N MET A 143 -11.50 -5.47 15.52
CA MET A 143 -12.23 -5.65 16.78
C MET A 143 -13.38 -4.64 16.89
N LEU A 144 -13.15 -3.36 16.57
CA LEU A 144 -14.19 -2.33 16.58
C LEU A 144 -15.28 -2.58 15.52
N ALA A 145 -14.90 -3.07 14.34
CA ALA A 145 -15.86 -3.49 13.31
C ALA A 145 -16.75 -4.63 13.84
N SER A 146 -16.17 -5.64 14.49
CA SER A 146 -16.92 -6.71 15.14
C SER A 146 -17.85 -6.20 16.26
N VAL A 147 -17.47 -5.17 17.02
CA VAL A 147 -18.35 -4.49 17.99
C VAL A 147 -19.56 -3.87 17.29
N ALA A 148 -19.36 -3.18 16.16
CA ALA A 148 -20.45 -2.62 15.37
C ALA A 148 -21.41 -3.71 14.85
N VAL A 149 -20.86 -4.85 14.41
CA VAL A 149 -21.66 -6.02 13.99
C VAL A 149 -22.46 -6.61 15.16
N ILE A 150 -21.91 -6.70 16.37
CA ILE A 150 -22.68 -7.12 17.56
C ILE A 150 -23.83 -6.14 17.84
N MET A 151 -23.57 -4.82 17.82
CA MET A 151 -24.62 -3.82 18.04
C MET A 151 -25.73 -3.99 17.01
N GLY A 152 -25.39 -4.19 15.73
CA GLY A 152 -26.37 -4.50 14.69
C GLY A 152 -27.13 -5.81 14.94
N GLY A 153 -26.43 -6.86 15.35
CA GLY A 153 -27.02 -8.14 15.72
C GLY A 153 -28.03 -8.03 16.87
N LEU A 154 -27.73 -7.24 17.90
CA LEU A 154 -28.65 -6.97 19.00
C LEU A 154 -29.88 -6.20 18.53
N LEU A 155 -29.70 -5.20 17.67
CA LEU A 155 -30.81 -4.43 17.10
C LEU A 155 -31.71 -5.32 16.22
N MET A 156 -31.13 -6.20 15.41
CA MET A 156 -31.87 -7.20 14.63
C MET A 156 -32.65 -8.17 15.53
N ARG A 157 -32.01 -8.67 16.60
CA ARG A 157 -32.62 -9.66 17.50
C ARG A 157 -33.80 -9.09 18.30
N TYR A 158 -33.64 -7.91 18.89
CA TYR A 158 -34.63 -7.37 19.83
C TYR A 158 -35.67 -6.47 19.17
N PHE A 159 -35.33 -5.81 18.06
CA PHE A 159 -36.21 -4.86 17.39
C PHE A 159 -36.61 -5.28 15.97
N GLY A 160 -36.10 -6.40 15.46
CA GLY A 160 -36.42 -6.90 14.11
C GLY A 160 -35.88 -6.00 12.98
N LEU A 161 -34.89 -5.15 13.26
CA LEU A 161 -34.36 -4.16 12.32
C LEU A 161 -33.33 -4.78 11.35
N PHE A 162 -33.77 -5.67 10.46
CA PHE A 162 -32.89 -6.40 9.53
C PHE A 162 -32.19 -5.53 8.48
N TRP A 163 -32.69 -4.32 8.21
CA TRP A 163 -32.04 -3.36 7.30
C TRP A 163 -30.68 -2.85 7.84
N ILE A 164 -30.39 -3.07 9.13
CA ILE A 164 -29.11 -2.68 9.73
C ILE A 164 -27.95 -3.51 9.16
N ASP A 165 -28.17 -4.77 8.82
CA ASP A 165 -27.12 -5.61 8.23
C ASP A 165 -26.58 -5.04 6.91
N PRO A 166 -27.41 -4.73 5.88
CA PRO A 166 -26.88 -4.10 4.68
C PRO A 166 -26.36 -2.68 4.91
N LEU A 167 -26.84 -1.94 5.92
CA LEU A 167 -26.21 -0.67 6.30
C LEU A 167 -24.77 -0.88 6.78
N LEU A 168 -24.56 -1.84 7.69
CA LEU A 168 -23.22 -2.17 8.19
C LEU A 168 -22.32 -2.68 7.08
N THR A 169 -22.83 -3.56 6.20
CA THR A 169 -22.13 -4.01 5.00
C THR A 169 -21.70 -2.84 4.12
N LEU A 170 -22.60 -1.88 3.87
CA LEU A 170 -22.30 -0.69 3.06
C LEU A 170 -21.21 0.16 3.69
N ILE A 171 -21.26 0.39 5.01
CA ILE A 171 -20.23 1.15 5.75
C ILE A 171 -18.87 0.46 5.63
N ILE A 172 -18.80 -0.87 5.87
CA ILE A 172 -17.56 -1.64 5.76
C ILE A 172 -17.05 -1.58 4.32
N ALA A 173 -17.91 -1.78 3.32
CA ALA A 173 -17.51 -1.75 1.92
C ALA A 173 -16.98 -0.37 1.49
N LEU A 174 -17.61 0.73 1.91
CA LEU A 174 -17.10 2.08 1.62
C LEU A 174 -15.72 2.32 2.27
N TYR A 175 -15.51 1.81 3.48
CA TYR A 175 -14.21 1.84 4.12
C TYR A 175 -13.14 1.06 3.33
N LEU A 176 -13.49 -0.14 2.81
CA LEU A 176 -12.60 -0.91 1.94
C LEU A 176 -12.26 -0.17 0.64
N VAL A 177 -13.23 0.49 0.01
CA VAL A 177 -12.98 1.33 -1.18
C VAL A 177 -12.00 2.46 -0.86
N TYR A 178 -12.19 3.17 0.26
CA TYR A 178 -11.30 4.25 0.68
C TYR A 178 -9.85 3.76 0.87
N MET A 179 -9.67 2.63 1.56
CA MET A 179 -8.36 2.01 1.77
C MET A 179 -7.72 1.56 0.45
N GLY A 180 -8.49 0.88 -0.40
CA GLY A 180 -8.04 0.41 -1.71
C GLY A 180 -7.66 1.55 -2.65
N TYR A 181 -8.43 2.64 -2.68
CA TYR A 181 -8.20 3.79 -3.56
C TYR A 181 -6.84 4.48 -3.29
N ASN A 182 -6.48 4.64 -2.02
CA ASN A 182 -5.20 5.23 -1.67
C ASN A 182 -4.02 4.33 -2.07
N LEU A 183 -4.16 3.02 -1.86
CA LEU A 183 -3.11 2.04 -2.16
C LEU A 183 -2.92 1.81 -3.67
N ILE A 184 -4.03 1.75 -4.44
CA ILE A 184 -3.97 1.61 -5.90
C ILE A 184 -3.33 2.86 -6.51
N GLY A 185 -3.66 4.05 -6.03
CA GLY A 185 -3.04 5.30 -6.49
C GLY A 185 -1.57 5.42 -6.12
N ALA A 186 -1.14 4.88 -4.98
CA ALA A 186 0.28 4.86 -4.60
C ALA A 186 1.09 3.90 -5.49
N SER A 187 0.64 2.65 -5.62
CA SER A 187 1.30 1.62 -6.43
C SER A 187 1.31 1.97 -7.93
N THR A 188 0.21 2.49 -8.47
CA THR A 188 0.13 2.92 -9.88
C THR A 188 1.17 3.99 -10.21
N ARG A 189 1.39 4.96 -9.32
CA ARG A 189 2.40 6.02 -9.56
C ARG A 189 3.80 5.45 -9.70
N VAL A 190 4.16 4.47 -8.86
CA VAL A 190 5.47 3.80 -8.94
C VAL A 190 5.58 2.97 -10.22
N LEU A 191 4.51 2.25 -10.59
CA LEU A 191 4.47 1.49 -11.85
C LEU A 191 4.61 2.38 -13.09
N MET A 192 4.04 3.59 -13.04
CA MET A 192 4.06 4.59 -14.11
C MET A 192 5.31 5.50 -14.10
N LEU A 193 6.32 5.19 -13.27
CA LEU A 193 7.57 5.96 -13.18
C LEU A 193 7.39 7.42 -12.76
N PHE A 194 6.32 7.75 -12.05
CA PHE A 194 6.14 9.12 -11.60
C PHE A 194 7.18 9.48 -10.55
N THR A 195 7.56 10.77 -10.55
CA THR A 195 8.44 11.32 -9.54
C THR A 195 7.87 11.09 -8.13
N PRO A 196 8.70 10.63 -7.18
CA PRO A 196 8.30 10.50 -5.78
C PRO A 196 7.77 11.83 -5.22
N LYS A 197 6.68 11.76 -4.44
CA LYS A 197 5.96 12.96 -3.94
C LYS A 197 6.82 13.82 -3.00
N ASP A 198 7.79 13.21 -2.35
CA ASP A 198 8.73 13.82 -1.42
C ASP A 198 9.91 14.51 -2.11
N ILE A 199 10.08 14.33 -3.42
CA ILE A 199 11.18 14.94 -4.19
C ILE A 199 10.66 16.15 -4.96
N ASN A 200 11.15 17.33 -4.57
CA ASN A 200 10.93 18.57 -5.32
C ASN A 200 12.02 18.76 -6.36
N LEU A 201 11.72 18.47 -7.64
CA LEU A 201 12.67 18.58 -8.74
C LEU A 201 13.23 19.99 -8.94
N LYS A 202 12.47 21.05 -8.63
CA LYS A 202 12.96 22.43 -8.73
C LYS A 202 14.02 22.73 -7.67
N ALA A 203 13.79 22.25 -6.46
CA ALA A 203 14.78 22.37 -5.39
C ALA A 203 16.04 21.56 -5.73
N LEU A 204 15.85 20.31 -6.17
CA LEU A 204 16.95 19.44 -6.61
C LEU A 204 17.79 20.10 -7.71
N GLN A 205 17.15 20.65 -8.76
CA GLN A 205 17.84 21.37 -9.83
C GLN A 205 18.65 22.54 -9.27
N ALA A 206 18.05 23.38 -8.42
CA ALA A 206 18.72 24.52 -7.82
C ALA A 206 19.93 24.11 -6.98
N ASP A 207 19.80 23.03 -6.19
CA ASP A 207 20.87 22.54 -5.33
C ASP A 207 22.03 21.92 -6.12
N VAL A 208 21.74 21.16 -7.19
CA VAL A 208 22.80 20.63 -8.08
C VAL A 208 23.52 21.78 -8.81
N SER A 209 22.80 22.84 -9.20
CA SER A 209 23.40 24.02 -9.84
C SER A 209 24.29 24.86 -8.90
N LEU A 210 24.29 24.61 -7.59
CA LEU A 210 25.24 25.24 -6.66
C LEU A 210 26.62 24.58 -6.67
N VAL A 211 26.73 23.35 -7.20
CA VAL A 211 28.01 22.64 -7.27
C VAL A 211 28.94 23.37 -8.24
N PRO A 212 30.20 23.63 -7.86
CA PRO A 212 31.16 24.30 -8.75
C PRO A 212 31.26 23.61 -10.12
N CYS A 213 31.45 24.41 -11.16
CA CYS A 213 31.55 23.97 -12.56
C CYS A 213 30.24 23.45 -13.20
N VAL A 214 29.16 23.25 -12.43
CA VAL A 214 27.83 22.94 -12.99
C VAL A 214 27.15 24.23 -13.46
N LYS A 215 26.69 24.24 -14.70
CA LYS A 215 25.91 25.34 -15.29
C LYS A 215 24.43 25.10 -15.13
N ASN A 216 23.99 23.88 -15.41
CA ASN A 216 22.59 23.48 -15.41
C ASN A 216 22.48 21.95 -15.31
N ILE A 217 21.33 21.48 -14.84
CA ILE A 217 20.90 20.08 -14.95
C ILE A 217 19.55 20.05 -15.68
N HIS A 218 19.44 19.21 -16.70
CA HIS A 218 18.26 19.11 -17.55
C HIS A 218 17.98 17.66 -17.94
N HIS A 219 16.88 17.42 -18.65
CA HIS A 219 16.42 16.05 -18.97
C HIS A 219 16.29 15.17 -17.70
N LEU A 220 15.72 15.75 -16.64
CA LEU A 220 15.69 15.18 -15.30
C LEU A 220 14.53 14.17 -15.17
N HIS A 221 14.87 12.90 -15.07
CA HIS A 221 13.93 11.80 -14.81
C HIS A 221 14.24 11.19 -13.44
N VAL A 222 13.24 11.13 -12.57
CA VAL A 222 13.37 10.55 -11.23
C VAL A 222 12.22 9.59 -10.99
N TRP A 223 12.53 8.34 -10.62
CA TRP A 223 11.54 7.29 -10.39
C TRP A 223 11.95 6.35 -9.27
N GLN A 224 11.01 5.51 -8.83
CA GLN A 224 11.23 4.46 -7.83
C GLN A 224 11.13 3.07 -8.45
N LEU A 225 12.00 2.15 -8.02
CA LEU A 225 11.83 0.71 -8.30
C LEU A 225 11.03 0.00 -7.20
N ASN A 226 11.23 0.43 -5.96
CA ASN A 226 10.52 -0.01 -4.76
C ASN A 226 10.61 1.11 -3.70
N GLU A 227 10.26 0.82 -2.45
CA GLU A 227 10.31 1.82 -1.36
C GLU A 227 11.73 2.26 -0.98
N ALA A 228 12.77 1.50 -1.35
CA ALA A 228 14.15 1.75 -0.95
C ALA A 228 15.03 2.28 -2.09
N GLU A 229 14.71 2.00 -3.34
CA GLU A 229 15.55 2.32 -4.50
C GLU A 229 14.92 3.45 -5.32
N VAL A 230 15.55 4.63 -5.26
CA VAL A 230 15.18 5.83 -6.02
C VAL A 230 16.27 6.11 -7.04
N HIS A 231 15.85 6.19 -8.30
CA HIS A 231 16.72 6.36 -9.45
C HIS A 231 16.59 7.77 -10.01
N LEU A 232 17.70 8.30 -10.50
CA LEU A 232 17.77 9.56 -11.24
C LEU A 232 18.58 9.38 -12.51
N GLU A 233 18.05 9.91 -13.61
CA GLU A 233 18.76 10.11 -14.86
C GLU A 233 18.67 11.59 -15.24
N ALA A 234 19.79 12.18 -15.62
CA ALA A 234 19.82 13.57 -16.08
C ALA A 234 21.06 13.88 -16.94
N HIS A 235 21.01 15.01 -17.61
CA HIS A 235 22.17 15.61 -18.27
C HIS A 235 22.69 16.77 -17.42
N ILE A 236 24.02 16.89 -17.32
CA ILE A 236 24.70 17.97 -16.59
C ILE A 236 25.47 18.81 -17.59
N GLU A 237 25.05 20.07 -17.74
CA GLU A 237 25.79 21.06 -18.50
C GLU A 237 26.90 21.68 -17.63
N LEU A 238 28.13 21.67 -18.14
CA LEU A 238 29.31 22.19 -17.44
C LEU A 238 29.70 23.57 -17.96
N ASN A 239 30.20 24.44 -17.07
CA ASN A 239 30.72 25.76 -17.41
C ASN A 239 32.11 25.70 -18.07
N THR A 240 32.83 24.59 -17.91
CA THR A 240 34.21 24.41 -18.36
C THR A 240 34.39 23.03 -18.98
N ASN A 241 35.31 22.91 -19.93
CA ASN A 241 35.67 21.64 -20.55
C ASN A 241 36.52 20.79 -19.58
N LEU A 242 35.87 20.03 -18.72
CA LEU A 242 36.52 19.13 -17.78
C LEU A 242 36.95 17.84 -18.48
N SER A 243 38.13 17.33 -18.11
CA SER A 243 38.47 15.95 -18.41
C SER A 243 37.54 14.99 -17.65
N LEU A 244 37.38 13.75 -18.13
CA LEU A 244 36.53 12.75 -17.46
C LEU A 244 36.95 12.51 -16.01
N LYS A 245 38.26 12.52 -15.73
CA LYS A 245 38.82 12.36 -14.38
C LYS A 245 38.46 13.53 -13.44
N GLU A 246 38.33 14.73 -13.97
CA GLU A 246 37.88 15.89 -13.19
C GLU A 246 36.37 15.83 -12.96
N PHE A 247 35.61 15.42 -13.98
CA PHE A 247 34.18 15.21 -13.86
C PHE A 247 33.83 14.13 -12.83
N ASP A 248 34.59 13.03 -12.73
CA ASP A 248 34.35 11.98 -11.72
C ASP A 248 34.29 12.54 -10.29
N LYS A 249 35.10 13.57 -9.98
CA LYS A 249 35.07 14.21 -8.64
C LYS A 249 33.79 15.00 -8.41
N VAL A 250 33.34 15.73 -9.43
CA VAL A 250 32.08 16.50 -9.40
C VAL A 250 30.90 15.53 -9.33
N LEU A 251 30.96 14.42 -10.06
CA LEU A 251 29.95 13.37 -10.03
C LEU A 251 29.80 12.79 -8.62
N THR A 252 30.90 12.42 -7.95
CA THR A 252 30.85 11.90 -6.57
C THR A 252 30.23 12.91 -5.60
N GLU A 253 30.59 14.20 -5.69
CA GLU A 253 30.00 15.26 -4.86
C GLU A 253 28.48 15.37 -5.07
N ILE A 254 28.02 15.31 -6.33
CA ILE A 254 26.59 15.35 -6.66
C ILE A 254 25.88 14.07 -6.18
N GLU A 255 26.46 12.89 -6.36
CA GLU A 255 25.90 11.61 -5.92
C GLU A 255 25.73 11.56 -4.40
N GLU A 256 26.72 12.02 -3.63
CA GLU A 256 26.65 12.10 -2.16
C GLU A 256 25.52 13.05 -1.73
N MET A 257 25.45 14.25 -2.33
CA MET A 257 24.38 15.22 -2.03
C MET A 257 22.98 14.66 -2.37
N LEU A 258 22.83 14.02 -3.53
CA LEU A 258 21.56 13.42 -3.96
C LEU A 258 21.13 12.28 -3.03
N CYS A 259 22.08 11.48 -2.55
CA CYS A 259 21.82 10.40 -1.61
C CYS A 259 21.40 10.94 -0.23
N GLU A 260 22.15 11.89 0.33
CA GLU A 260 21.88 12.40 1.68
C GLU A 260 20.62 13.27 1.75
N LYS A 261 20.41 14.17 0.78
CA LYS A 261 19.32 15.15 0.82
C LYS A 261 18.01 14.62 0.22
N TYR A 262 18.09 13.78 -0.82
CA TYR A 262 16.92 13.32 -1.57
C TYR A 262 16.71 11.81 -1.53
N ARG A 263 17.61 11.04 -0.89
CA ARG A 263 17.55 9.56 -0.82
C ARG A 263 17.63 8.90 -2.19
N ILE A 264 18.23 9.57 -3.17
CA ILE A 264 18.47 9.04 -4.51
C ILE A 264 19.77 8.23 -4.46
N ASN A 265 19.66 6.92 -4.68
CA ASN A 265 20.76 5.98 -4.47
C ASN A 265 21.22 5.27 -5.74
N HIS A 266 20.63 5.61 -6.88
CA HIS A 266 21.10 5.19 -8.19
C HIS A 266 21.02 6.39 -9.14
N VAL A 267 22.17 6.81 -9.65
CA VAL A 267 22.30 8.06 -10.41
C VAL A 267 23.05 7.78 -11.70
N THR A 268 22.50 8.27 -12.81
CA THR A 268 23.17 8.31 -14.11
C THR A 268 23.16 9.74 -14.60
N LEU A 269 24.36 10.34 -14.74
CA LEU A 269 24.52 11.72 -15.17
C LEU A 269 25.36 11.77 -16.45
N GLN A 270 24.78 12.30 -17.53
CA GLN A 270 25.50 12.52 -18.77
C GLN A 270 26.17 13.90 -18.75
N PRO A 271 27.52 14.00 -18.76
CA PRO A 271 28.19 15.29 -18.84
C PRO A 271 28.05 15.90 -20.24
N GLU A 272 27.83 17.20 -20.28
CA GLU A 272 27.72 17.99 -21.51
C GLU A 272 28.56 19.27 -21.40
N PHE A 273 29.28 19.58 -22.47
CA PHE A 273 30.00 20.85 -22.60
C PHE A 273 29.70 21.43 -23.99
N GLU A 274 29.11 22.64 -24.01
CA GLU A 274 28.70 23.36 -25.23
C GLU A 274 27.80 22.55 -26.20
N LYS A 275 27.12 21.51 -25.71
CA LYS A 275 26.19 20.70 -26.51
C LYS A 275 24.92 21.49 -26.80
N LYS A 276 24.50 21.48 -28.06
CA LYS A 276 23.31 22.19 -28.56
C LYS A 276 22.09 21.26 -28.56
N ASP A 277 21.33 21.32 -27.48
CA ASP A 277 20.08 20.58 -27.24
C ASP A 277 19.17 21.40 -26.30
N PRO A 278 17.86 21.11 -26.23
CA PRO A 278 16.97 21.80 -25.32
C PRO A 278 17.43 21.65 -23.87
N LYS A 279 17.49 22.76 -23.12
CA LYS A 279 18.00 22.78 -21.73
C LYS A 279 16.89 22.82 -20.67
N ASN A 280 15.69 22.37 -21.05
CA ASN A 280 14.55 22.34 -20.13
C ASN A 280 14.71 21.21 -19.12
N PRO A 281 14.35 21.42 -17.85
CA PRO A 281 14.47 20.41 -16.81
C PRO A 281 13.66 19.14 -17.11
N ILE A 282 12.52 19.28 -17.80
CA ILE A 282 11.70 18.17 -18.26
C ILE A 282 11.58 18.29 -19.77
N ILE A 283 12.07 17.27 -20.47
CA ILE A 283 11.94 17.12 -21.92
C ILE A 283 11.30 15.76 -22.13
N GLN A 284 10.25 15.73 -22.95
CA GLN A 284 9.61 14.50 -23.37
C GLN A 284 10.24 14.13 -24.71
N ASP A 285 10.80 12.91 -24.79
CA ASP A 285 11.30 12.35 -26.05
C ASP A 285 10.17 12.17 -27.09
#